data_AF-A0A5B7YAL3-F1
#
_entry.id   AF-A0A5B7YAL3-F1
#
_cell.length_a   1.000
_cell.length_b   1.000
_cell.length_c   1.000
_cell.angle_alpha   90.00
_cell.angle_beta   90.00
_cell.angle_gamma   90.00
#
_symmetry.space_group_name_H-M   'P 1'
#
loop_
_entity.id
_entity.type
_entity.pdbx_description
1 polymer ?
#
loop_
_entity_poly.entity_id
_entity_poly.type
_entity_poly.pdbx_seq_one_letter_code
_entity_poly.pdbx_strand_id
1 'polypeptide(L)'
;MTELESAINDREKAVRLILAVILISFGLIAAMGVSTYNNFDAVYAQRLSAYPTVSAIATLPNVAAMVCLILVNVAAVSKLRRANQALTLKAYSLLMDSGFSEQDPQQQVMKQRFLGAAGLPVDYSLQRLAKMKTFHFMNVASPVGRAIQKQRASWIAVSRKIEKRSSAQEQM
;
A
#
# COMPACT_ATOMS: atom_id res chain seq x y z
N MET A 1 1.66 21.22 -6.82
CA MET A 1 1.02 19.90 -6.59
C MET A 1 1.35 19.55 -5.15
N THR A 2 0.36 19.38 -4.29
CA THR A 2 0.61 19.26 -2.83
C THR A 2 1.37 17.97 -2.50
N GLU A 3 2.14 17.95 -1.41
CA GLU A 3 2.84 16.74 -0.96
C GLU A 3 1.89 15.55 -0.73
N LEU A 4 0.68 15.81 -0.23
CA LEU A 4 -0.36 14.80 -0.04
C LEU A 4 -0.84 14.22 -1.37
N GLU A 5 -1.02 15.06 -2.38
CA GLU A 5 -1.43 14.63 -3.73
C GLU A 5 -0.36 13.75 -4.37
N SER A 6 0.92 14.07 -4.17
CA SER A 6 2.04 13.21 -4.57
C SER A 6 1.99 11.85 -3.87
N ALA A 7 1.81 11.85 -2.54
CA ALA A 7 1.72 10.62 -1.75
C ALA A 7 0.53 9.72 -2.15
N ILE A 8 -0.62 10.30 -2.51
CA ILE A 8 -1.78 9.56 -3.04
C ILE A 8 -1.41 8.90 -4.38
N ASN A 9 -0.78 9.64 -5.29
CA ASN A 9 -0.39 9.12 -6.60
C ASN A 9 0.65 8.00 -6.48
N ASP A 10 1.62 8.13 -5.57
CA ASP A 10 2.63 7.09 -5.34
C ASP A 10 2.02 5.80 -4.78
N ARG A 11 1.04 5.93 -3.88
CA ARG A 11 0.23 4.78 -3.44
C ARG A 11 -0.51 4.13 -4.59
N GLU A 12 -1.17 4.91 -5.46
CA GLU A 12 -1.90 4.36 -6.62
C GLU A 12 -0.96 3.60 -7.57
N LYS A 13 0.22 4.17 -7.86
CA LYS A 13 1.26 3.48 -8.65
C LYS A 13 1.69 2.18 -7.99
N ALA A 14 1.90 2.18 -6.67
CA ALA A 14 2.28 0.97 -5.92
C ALA A 14 1.18 -0.10 -5.94
N VAL A 15 -0.10 0.28 -5.85
CA VAL A 15 -1.24 -0.65 -5.98
C VAL A 15 -1.29 -1.26 -7.37
N ARG A 16 -1.15 -0.45 -8.44
CA ARG A 16 -1.11 -0.94 -9.82
C ARG A 16 0.06 -1.90 -10.04
N LEU A 17 1.23 -1.58 -9.48
CA LEU A 17 2.41 -2.44 -9.55
C LEU A 17 2.15 -3.79 -8.86
N ILE A 18 1.57 -3.81 -7.66
CA ILE A 18 1.23 -5.07 -6.99
C ILE A 18 0.23 -5.88 -7.80
N LEU A 19 -0.82 -5.26 -8.32
CA LEU A 19 -1.79 -5.96 -9.17
C LEU A 19 -1.12 -6.58 -10.39
N ALA A 20 -0.25 -5.83 -11.08
CA ALA A 20 0.51 -6.35 -12.21
C ALA A 20 1.42 -7.52 -11.80
N VAL A 21 2.16 -7.38 -10.71
CA VAL A 21 3.05 -8.45 -10.18
C VAL A 21 2.26 -9.71 -9.83
N ILE A 22 1.11 -9.57 -9.18
CA ILE A 22 0.24 -10.70 -8.83
C ILE A 22 -0.27 -11.40 -10.10
N LEU A 23 -0.81 -10.64 -11.06
CA LEU A 23 -1.32 -11.20 -12.32
C LEU A 23 -0.23 -11.93 -13.12
N ILE A 24 0.96 -11.34 -13.22
CA ILE A 24 2.12 -11.96 -13.89
C ILE A 24 2.56 -13.22 -13.13
N SER A 25 2.59 -13.18 -11.80
CA SER A 25 2.97 -14.34 -10.97
C SER A 25 2.01 -15.51 -11.19
N PHE A 26 0.69 -15.26 -11.19
CA PHE A 26 -0.30 -16.28 -11.50
C PHE A 26 -0.17 -16.81 -12.93
N GLY A 27 0.07 -15.93 -13.90
CA GLY A 27 0.31 -16.33 -15.29
C GLY A 27 1.55 -17.24 -15.44
N LEU A 28 2.65 -16.92 -14.75
CA LEU A 28 3.87 -17.73 -14.75
C LEU A 28 3.65 -19.08 -14.08
N ILE A 29 2.97 -19.13 -12.94
CA ILE A 29 2.64 -20.39 -12.26
C ILE A 29 1.76 -21.27 -13.15
N ALA A 30 0.75 -20.69 -13.81
CA ALA A 30 -0.11 -21.42 -14.74
C ALA A 30 0.69 -21.96 -15.94
N ALA A 31 1.57 -21.14 -16.54
CA ALA A 31 2.43 -21.56 -17.64
C ALA A 31 3.39 -22.69 -17.22
N MET A 32 3.98 -22.62 -16.02
CA MET A 32 4.81 -23.70 -15.47
C MET A 32 4.00 -24.98 -15.26
N GLY A 33 2.77 -24.88 -14.74
CA GLY A 33 1.87 -26.02 -14.56
C GLY A 33 1.52 -26.69 -15.89
N VAL A 34 1.13 -25.91 -16.89
CA VAL A 34 0.82 -26.42 -18.25
C VAL A 34 2.04 -27.06 -18.90
N SER A 35 3.21 -26.42 -18.81
CA SER A 35 4.46 -26.98 -19.35
C SER A 35 4.85 -28.29 -18.67
N THR A 36 4.72 -28.36 -17.35
CA THR A 36 4.99 -29.58 -16.58
C THR A 36 4.00 -30.69 -16.92
N TYR A 37 2.73 -30.37 -17.15
CA TYR A 37 1.70 -31.32 -17.55
C TYR A 37 1.95 -31.88 -18.96
N ASN A 38 2.24 -31.01 -19.94
CA ASN A 38 2.46 -31.41 -21.33
C ASN A 38 3.75 -32.23 -21.53
N ASN A 39 4.76 -32.02 -20.68
CA ASN A 39 6.05 -32.72 -20.75
C ASN A 39 6.20 -33.77 -19.64
N PHE A 40 5.09 -34.20 -19.02
CA PHE A 40 5.12 -35.04 -17.82
C PHE A 40 5.93 -36.32 -18.05
N ASP A 41 5.72 -37.04 -19.15
CA ASP A 41 6.44 -38.28 -19.45
C ASP A 41 7.95 -38.08 -19.63
N ALA A 42 8.38 -36.99 -20.28
CA ALA A 42 9.80 -36.67 -20.46
C ALA A 42 10.48 -36.27 -19.13
N VAL A 43 9.78 -35.50 -18.29
CA VAL A 43 10.26 -35.06 -16.98
C VAL A 43 10.28 -36.23 -15.98
N TYR A 44 9.33 -37.16 -16.08
CA TYR A 44 9.23 -38.35 -15.23
C TYR A 44 10.24 -39.43 -15.65
N ALA A 45 10.45 -39.64 -16.97
CA ALA A 45 11.43 -40.58 -17.50
C ALA A 45 12.88 -40.23 -17.11
N GLN A 46 13.23 -38.95 -17.04
CA GLN A 46 14.54 -38.50 -16.54
C GLN A 46 14.75 -38.76 -15.03
N ARG A 47 13.68 -38.94 -14.24
CA ARG A 47 13.78 -39.11 -12.77
C ARG A 47 13.75 -40.56 -12.31
N LEU A 48 13.14 -41.46 -13.07
CA LEU A 48 13.21 -42.92 -12.85
C LEU A 48 14.64 -43.47 -12.89
N SER A 49 15.57 -42.82 -13.61
CA SER A 49 16.96 -43.29 -13.76
C SER A 49 17.93 -42.81 -12.67
N ALA A 50 17.57 -41.80 -11.86
CA ALA A 50 18.53 -41.18 -10.93
C ALA A 50 18.02 -41.01 -9.48
N TYR A 51 16.76 -40.58 -9.24
CA TYR A 51 16.25 -40.36 -7.87
C TYR A 51 14.70 -40.43 -7.84
N PRO A 52 14.11 -41.53 -7.34
CA PRO A 52 12.66 -41.77 -7.45
C PRO A 52 11.79 -41.00 -6.45
N THR A 53 12.36 -40.19 -5.54
CA THR A 53 11.62 -39.59 -4.41
C THR A 53 11.29 -38.10 -4.54
N VAL A 54 11.68 -37.44 -5.64
CA VAL A 54 11.44 -35.99 -5.81
C VAL A 54 10.27 -35.76 -6.77
N SER A 55 9.18 -35.17 -6.27
CA SER A 55 8.01 -34.79 -7.07
C SER A 55 8.42 -34.09 -8.37
N ALA A 56 7.85 -34.51 -9.51
CA ALA A 56 8.12 -33.94 -10.83
C ALA A 56 7.89 -32.41 -10.89
N ILE A 57 7.11 -31.87 -9.96
CA ILE A 57 6.81 -30.44 -9.83
C ILE A 57 7.91 -29.70 -9.05
N ALA A 58 8.57 -30.36 -8.10
CA ALA A 58 9.62 -29.80 -7.24
C ALA A 58 11.01 -29.92 -7.88
N THR A 59 11.13 -29.54 -9.16
CA THR A 59 12.43 -29.45 -9.82
C THR A 59 13.20 -28.23 -9.30
N LEU A 60 14.54 -28.29 -9.26
CA LEU A 60 15.39 -27.16 -8.84
C LEU A 60 15.03 -25.84 -9.56
N PRO A 61 14.79 -25.83 -10.89
CA PRO A 61 14.33 -24.63 -11.60
C PRO A 61 12.97 -24.13 -11.13
N ASN A 62 12.02 -25.03 -10.84
CA ASN A 62 10.68 -24.64 -10.38
C ASN A 62 10.71 -24.06 -8.97
N VAL A 63 11.52 -24.65 -8.07
CA VAL A 63 11.74 -24.14 -6.72
C VAL A 63 12.43 -22.76 -6.76
N ALA A 64 13.48 -22.61 -7.58
CA ALA A 64 14.15 -21.32 -7.75
C ALA A 64 13.20 -20.25 -8.31
N ALA A 65 12.40 -20.58 -9.33
CA ALA A 65 11.38 -19.68 -9.88
C ALA A 65 10.34 -19.29 -8.82
N MET A 66 9.86 -20.25 -8.02
CA MET A 66 8.91 -19.98 -6.93
C MET A 66 9.51 -19.04 -5.87
N VAL A 67 10.77 -19.26 -5.45
CA VAL A 67 11.45 -18.38 -4.50
C VAL A 67 11.60 -16.96 -5.07
N CYS A 68 12.01 -16.82 -6.34
CA CYS A 68 12.08 -15.53 -7.02
C CYS A 68 10.72 -14.84 -7.05
N LEU A 69 9.64 -15.55 -7.38
CA LEU A 69 8.28 -15.01 -7.38
C LEU A 69 7.87 -14.54 -5.98
N ILE A 70 8.15 -15.33 -4.94
CA ILE A 70 7.88 -14.93 -3.55
C ILE A 70 8.63 -13.62 -3.22
N LEU A 71 9.93 -13.55 -3.52
CA LEU A 71 10.74 -12.36 -3.23
C LEU A 71 10.21 -11.11 -3.95
N VAL A 72 9.83 -11.23 -5.22
CA VAL A 72 9.25 -10.12 -5.99
C VAL A 72 7.92 -9.66 -5.40
N ASN A 73 7.05 -10.60 -5.00
CA ASN A 73 5.79 -10.28 -4.35
C ASN A 73 6.00 -9.60 -2.98
N VAL A 74 6.92 -10.10 -2.16
CA VAL A 74 7.28 -9.49 -0.87
C VAL A 74 7.84 -8.09 -1.07
N ALA A 75 8.73 -7.89 -2.05
CA ALA A 75 9.28 -6.58 -2.39
C ALA A 75 8.18 -5.60 -2.82
N ALA A 76 7.25 -6.04 -3.68
CA ALA A 76 6.13 -5.21 -4.13
C ALA A 76 5.21 -4.82 -2.95
N VAL A 77 4.84 -5.77 -2.09
CA VAL A 77 4.05 -5.53 -0.88
C VAL A 77 4.76 -4.54 0.06
N SER A 78 6.08 -4.69 0.24
CA SER A 78 6.87 -3.76 1.05
C SER A 78 6.82 -2.32 0.52
N LYS A 79 6.83 -2.15 -0.82
CA LYS A 79 6.73 -0.84 -1.47
C LYS A 79 5.37 -0.19 -1.22
N LEU A 80 4.28 -0.95 -1.33
CA LEU A 80 2.95 -0.44 -0.97
C LEU A 80 2.83 -0.11 0.51
N ARG A 81 3.42 -0.92 1.39
CA ARG A 81 3.43 -0.63 2.83
C ARG A 81 4.10 0.72 3.11
N ARG A 82 5.27 0.97 2.53
CA ARG A 82 5.98 2.26 2.63
C ARG A 82 5.14 3.42 2.07
N ALA A 83 4.50 3.23 0.92
CA ALA A 83 3.64 4.26 0.33
C ALA A 83 2.43 4.60 1.21
N ASN A 84 1.77 3.59 1.80
CA ASN A 84 0.69 3.81 2.76
C ASN A 84 1.17 4.55 4.02
N GLN A 85 2.36 4.22 4.52
CA GLN A 85 2.95 4.89 5.69
C GLN A 85 3.24 6.36 5.39
N ALA A 86 3.86 6.65 4.25
CA ALA A 86 4.11 8.02 3.81
C ALA A 86 2.81 8.82 3.66
N LEU A 87 1.78 8.24 3.02
CA LEU A 87 0.48 8.87 2.88
C LEU A 87 -0.18 9.16 4.24
N THR A 88 -0.10 8.21 5.17
CA THR A 88 -0.69 8.37 6.51
C THR A 88 0.01 9.47 7.30
N LEU A 89 1.34 9.58 7.20
CA LEU A 89 2.11 10.64 7.84
C LEU A 89 1.78 12.02 7.23
N LYS A 90 1.65 12.12 5.91
CA LYS A 90 1.27 13.38 5.24
C LYS A 90 -0.18 13.78 5.53
N ALA A 91 -1.08 12.81 5.67
CA ALA A 91 -2.45 13.09 6.10
C ALA A 91 -2.51 13.53 7.58
N TYR A 92 -1.71 12.91 8.44
CA TYR A 92 -1.55 13.34 9.83
C TYR A 92 -1.00 14.76 9.93
N SER A 93 0.06 15.10 9.17
CA SER A 93 0.60 16.47 9.18
C SER A 93 -0.42 17.50 8.70
N LEU A 94 -1.25 17.15 7.71
CA LEU A 94 -2.35 18.00 7.26
C LEU A 94 -3.40 18.25 8.37
N LEU A 95 -3.73 17.24 9.16
CA LEU A 95 -4.68 17.37 10.28
C LEU A 95 -4.11 18.21 11.42
N MET A 96 -2.79 18.30 11.54
CA MET A 96 -2.10 19.11 12.55
C MET A 96 -1.79 20.54 12.07
N ASP A 97 -2.07 20.85 10.81
CA ASP A 97 -1.79 22.15 10.23
C ASP A 97 -2.70 23.23 10.81
N SER A 98 -2.17 24.45 10.99
CA SER A 98 -2.93 25.61 11.51
C SER A 98 -4.06 26.04 10.57
N GLY A 99 -4.00 25.66 9.30
CA GLY A 99 -5.06 25.87 8.31
C GLY A 99 -6.23 24.90 8.43
N PHE A 100 -6.11 23.82 9.20
CA PHE A 100 -7.16 22.83 9.43
C PHE A 100 -8.13 23.31 10.51
N SER A 101 -9.44 23.32 10.19
CA SER A 101 -10.49 23.78 11.11
C SER A 101 -11.54 22.70 11.33
N GLU A 102 -11.72 22.30 12.60
CA GLU A 102 -12.77 21.37 13.00
C GLU A 102 -14.18 21.96 12.90
N GLN A 103 -14.30 23.28 12.72
CA GLN A 103 -15.58 23.97 12.54
C GLN A 103 -16.15 23.77 11.13
N ASP A 104 -15.31 23.38 10.17
CA ASP A 104 -15.75 23.04 8.82
C ASP A 104 -16.30 21.59 8.80
N PRO A 105 -17.59 21.38 8.46
CA PRO A 105 -18.21 20.05 8.46
C PRO A 105 -17.47 19.05 7.58
N GLN A 106 -16.87 19.48 6.46
CA GLN A 106 -16.13 18.58 5.57
C GLN A 106 -14.82 18.11 6.21
N GLN A 107 -14.10 19.02 6.87
CA GLN A 107 -12.85 18.72 7.55
C GLN A 107 -13.09 17.86 8.80
N GLN A 108 -14.19 18.11 9.52
CA GLN A 108 -14.61 17.27 10.64
C GLN A 108 -14.88 15.83 10.21
N VAL A 109 -15.59 15.61 9.10
CA VAL A 109 -15.83 14.27 8.54
C VAL A 109 -14.50 13.61 8.14
N MET A 110 -13.58 14.35 7.52
CA MET A 110 -12.25 13.81 7.17
C MET A 110 -11.47 13.36 8.42
N LYS A 111 -11.48 14.18 9.48
CA LYS A 111 -10.89 13.84 10.78
C LYS A 111 -11.50 12.55 11.33
N GLN A 112 -12.82 12.47 11.42
CA GLN A 112 -13.52 11.31 11.97
C GLN A 112 -13.21 10.03 11.17
N ARG A 113 -13.13 10.12 9.85
CA ARG A 113 -12.76 8.98 8.99
C ARG A 113 -11.31 8.57 9.17
N PHE A 114 -10.39 9.52 9.32
CA PHE A 114 -8.99 9.24 9.63
C PHE A 114 -8.86 8.56 11.00
N LEU A 115 -9.50 9.11 12.04
CA LEU A 115 -9.50 8.55 13.39
C LEU A 115 -10.08 7.13 13.41
N GLY A 116 -11.26 6.94 12.81
CA GLY A 116 -11.89 5.62 12.72
C GLY A 116 -11.04 4.61 11.95
N ALA A 117 -10.38 5.02 10.88
CA ALA A 117 -9.45 4.16 10.14
C ALA A 117 -8.15 3.86 10.90
N ALA A 118 -7.74 4.77 11.80
CA ALA A 118 -6.60 4.58 12.70
C ALA A 118 -6.96 3.78 13.97
N GLY A 119 -8.22 3.34 14.12
CA GLY A 119 -8.69 2.62 15.31
C GLY A 119 -8.82 3.51 16.54
N LEU A 120 -8.99 4.82 16.35
CA LEU A 120 -9.11 5.80 17.42
C LEU A 120 -10.59 6.17 17.68
N PRO A 121 -10.94 6.53 18.94
CA PRO A 121 -12.26 7.04 19.28
C PRO A 121 -12.65 8.28 18.46
N VAL A 122 -13.95 8.49 18.25
CA VAL A 122 -14.48 9.61 17.44
C VAL A 122 -14.33 10.96 18.15
N ASP A 123 -14.31 10.94 19.48
CA ASP A 123 -14.08 12.05 20.39
C ASP A 123 -12.59 12.36 20.62
N TYR A 124 -11.68 11.66 19.93
CA TYR A 124 -10.25 11.89 20.06
C TYR A 124 -9.87 13.28 19.55
N SER A 125 -9.32 14.13 20.44
CA SER A 125 -8.93 15.49 20.09
C SER A 125 -7.63 15.51 19.28
N LEU A 126 -7.46 16.52 18.42
CA LEU A 126 -6.21 16.72 17.67
C LEU A 126 -5.01 16.91 18.62
N GLN A 127 -5.22 17.50 19.81
CA GLN A 127 -4.18 17.63 20.84
C GLN A 127 -3.71 16.28 21.39
N ARG A 128 -4.62 15.30 21.53
CA ARG A 128 -4.24 13.93 21.92
C ARG A 128 -3.58 13.20 20.75
N LEU A 129 -4.08 13.43 19.53
CA LEU A 129 -3.48 12.90 18.30
C LEU A 129 -2.03 13.37 18.13
N ALA A 130 -1.74 14.64 18.46
CA ALA A 130 -0.40 15.23 18.44
C ALA A 130 0.61 14.52 19.37
N LYS A 131 0.12 13.96 20.48
CA LYS A 131 0.94 13.23 21.47
C LYS A 131 1.12 11.75 21.13
N MET A 132 0.47 11.27 20.07
CA MET A 132 0.50 9.87 19.70
C MET A 132 1.83 9.50 19.04
N LYS A 133 2.39 8.34 19.40
CA LYS A 133 3.61 7.84 18.78
C LYS A 133 3.36 7.55 17.29
N THR A 134 4.23 8.05 16.43
CA THR A 134 4.20 7.82 14.98
C THR A 134 4.17 6.34 14.60
N PHE A 135 4.75 5.48 15.44
CA PHE A 135 4.69 4.02 15.28
C PHE A 135 3.26 3.45 15.17
N HIS A 136 2.27 4.03 15.87
CA HIS A 136 0.88 3.61 15.76
C HIS A 136 0.37 3.77 14.33
N PHE A 137 0.58 4.96 13.76
CA PHE A 137 0.19 5.28 12.38
C PHE A 137 0.90 4.41 11.35
N MET A 138 2.12 3.95 11.63
CA MET A 138 2.85 3.04 10.74
C MET A 138 2.22 1.64 10.66
N ASN A 139 1.52 1.20 11.70
CA ASN A 139 0.83 -0.10 11.74
C ASN A 139 -0.58 -0.03 11.16
N VAL A 140 -1.28 1.09 11.36
CA VAL A 140 -2.63 1.32 10.81
C VAL A 140 -2.62 2.06 9.46
N ALA A 141 -1.47 2.17 8.80
CA ALA A 141 -1.32 2.94 7.57
C ALA A 141 -2.19 2.43 6.40
N SER A 142 -2.44 1.13 6.33
CA SER A 142 -3.22 0.52 5.25
C SER A 142 -4.71 0.87 5.31
N PRO A 143 -5.43 0.70 6.45
CA PRO A 143 -6.81 1.15 6.56
C PRO A 143 -6.95 2.66 6.40
N VAL A 144 -6.02 3.46 6.94
CA VAL A 144 -6.00 4.92 6.74
C VAL A 144 -5.86 5.28 5.26
N GLY A 145 -4.91 4.67 4.55
CA GLY A 145 -4.74 4.89 3.10
C GLY A 145 -6.00 4.52 2.29
N ARG A 146 -6.75 3.50 2.69
CA ARG A 146 -8.05 3.16 2.08
C ARG A 146 -9.12 4.21 2.38
N ALA A 147 -9.17 4.73 3.60
CA ALA A 147 -10.12 5.78 3.98
C ALA A 147 -9.85 7.08 3.22
N ILE A 148 -8.59 7.47 3.07
CA ILE A 148 -8.17 8.64 2.27
C ILE A 148 -8.59 8.47 0.81
N GLN A 149 -8.39 7.28 0.23
CA GLN A 149 -8.79 7.01 -1.16
C GLN A 149 -10.29 7.23 -1.40
N LYS A 150 -11.16 6.83 -0.46
CA LYS A 150 -12.61 7.00 -0.57
C LYS A 150 -13.05 8.46 -0.62
N GLN A 151 -12.23 9.37 -0.09
CA GLN A 151 -12.49 10.82 -0.05
C GLN A 151 -11.35 11.61 -0.72
N ARG A 152 -10.70 11.04 -1.73
CA ARG A 152 -9.51 11.60 -2.37
C ARG A 152 -9.69 13.06 -2.77
N ALA A 153 -10.82 13.39 -3.37
CA ALA A 153 -11.11 14.75 -3.83
C ALA A 153 -11.12 15.76 -2.67
N SER A 154 -11.75 15.40 -1.53
CA SER A 154 -11.79 16.25 -0.33
C SER A 154 -10.40 16.43 0.28
N TRP A 155 -9.61 15.35 0.38
CA TRP A 155 -8.23 15.43 0.87
C TRP A 155 -7.35 16.34 0.02
N ILE A 156 -7.46 16.26 -1.31
CA ILE A 156 -6.71 17.12 -2.24
C ILE A 156 -7.22 18.57 -2.19
N ALA A 157 -8.52 18.79 -2.08
CA ALA A 157 -9.09 20.13 -2.01
C ALA A 157 -8.63 20.86 -0.73
N VAL A 158 -8.65 20.17 0.41
CA VAL A 158 -8.18 20.71 1.69
C VAL A 158 -6.67 20.97 1.64
N SER A 159 -5.86 20.05 1.11
CA SER A 159 -4.41 20.26 1.02
C SER A 159 -4.04 21.47 0.18
N ARG A 160 -4.71 21.68 -0.96
CA ARG A 160 -4.50 22.87 -1.81
C ARG A 160 -4.97 24.16 -1.16
N LYS A 161 -6.06 24.12 -0.38
CA LYS A 161 -6.59 25.28 0.34
C LYS A 161 -5.61 25.74 1.43
N ILE A 162 -5.03 24.79 2.16
CA ILE A 162 -4.07 25.04 3.24
C ILE A 162 -2.75 25.58 2.66
N GLU A 163 -2.20 24.95 1.61
CA GLU A 163 -0.97 25.40 0.95
C GLU A 163 -1.09 26.86 0.43
N LYS A 164 -2.21 27.19 -0.22
CA LYS A 164 -2.48 28.56 -0.68
C LYS A 164 -2.57 29.59 0.44
N ARG A 165 -3.07 29.19 1.61
CA ARG A 165 -3.19 30.08 2.78
C ARG A 165 -1.82 30.33 3.41
N SER A 166 -1.00 29.28 3.53
CA SER A 166 0.39 29.39 4.00
C SER A 166 1.22 30.32 3.12
N SER A 167 1.14 30.17 1.79
CA SER A 167 1.87 31.03 0.86
C SER A 167 1.42 32.49 0.87
N ALA A 168 0.15 32.75 1.21
CA ALA A 168 -0.37 34.11 1.33
C ALA A 168 0.05 34.78 2.65
N GLN A 169 0.28 34.00 3.72
CA GLN A 169 0.76 34.51 5.01
C GLN A 169 2.26 34.78 5.01
N GLU A 170 3.06 34.10 4.20
CA GLU A 170 4.50 34.39 4.03
C GLU A 170 4.78 35.65 3.18
N GLN A 171 3.77 36.18 2.49
CA GLN A 171 3.88 37.38 1.64
C GLN A 171 3.39 38.66 2.32
N MET A 172 2.89 38.57 3.56
CA MET A 172 2.50 39.70 4.41
C MET A 172 3.53 39.93 5.51
#